data_AF-E9GI19-F1
#
_entry.id   AF-E9GI19-F1
#
_cell.length_a   1.000
_cell.length_b   1.000
_cell.length_c   1.000
_cell.angle_alpha   90.00
_cell.angle_beta   90.00
_cell.angle_gamma   90.00
#
_symmetry.space_group_name_H-M   'P 1'
#
loop_
_entity.id
_entity.type
_entity.pdbx_description
1 polymer ?
#
loop_
_entity_poly.entity_id
_entity_poly.type
_entity_poly.pdbx_seq_one_letter_code
_entity_poly.pdbx_strand_id
1 'polypeptide(L)'
;MDDRVHPIRFRDHDRKCGKKEFFVIEEAVFGLNNAGHPLLVLYFRVKFYVDSHLLIRDRVTRQHYYYQLRENVLRHGQPATEESFFRLAALALQAELGDYDPERHRAAYFDTQLYFPQWILERVGVDYVVQNMPAMHRDHRCLSTGSAQLLYIKEASSGHTHYGLHLYRLRSSKKSDDHNQQQLQLRTPLDRTASQRPCSANENPTIQQQLHDQPHTGTVWLGICGRGIDIYEEEDSFTKTVRATFQWPNIGKLCFERKKFEIRAVGCPESRKFTYYTSSDDKSKHLLYLCRVTHQFSMAMQPKLAELRKLEEEGN
;
A
#
# COMPACT_ATOMS: atom_id res chain seq x y z
N MET A 1 -39.01 -18.07 7.70
CA MET A 1 -38.43 -18.29 9.05
C MET A 1 -37.39 -17.20 9.28
N ASP A 2 -37.01 -16.98 10.54
CA ASP A 2 -36.38 -15.75 11.03
C ASP A 2 -34.85 -15.86 11.05
N ASP A 3 -34.15 -15.17 10.14
CA ASP A 3 -32.69 -15.04 10.13
C ASP A 3 -32.26 -13.60 10.47
N ARG A 4 -32.65 -13.15 11.66
CA ARG A 4 -32.14 -11.91 12.27
C ARG A 4 -30.66 -12.06 12.64
N VAL A 5 -29.77 -11.64 11.73
CA VAL A 5 -28.36 -11.40 12.07
C VAL A 5 -28.26 -10.27 13.09
N HIS A 6 -27.92 -10.61 14.33
CA HIS A 6 -27.90 -9.64 15.44
C HIS A 6 -26.75 -8.63 15.31
N PRO A 7 -27.01 -7.31 15.40
CA PRO A 7 -25.96 -6.31 15.47
C PRO A 7 -25.28 -6.32 16.84
N ILE A 8 -23.95 -6.25 16.86
CA ILE A 8 -23.16 -6.10 18.09
C ILE A 8 -23.46 -4.72 18.70
N ARG A 9 -24.03 -4.70 19.92
CA ARG A 9 -24.29 -3.45 20.64
C ARG A 9 -23.00 -2.84 21.18
N PHE A 10 -22.64 -1.67 20.66
CA PHE A 10 -21.77 -0.73 21.34
C PHE A 10 -22.62 0.47 21.79
N ARG A 11 -22.46 0.88 23.05
CA ARG A 11 -23.12 2.05 23.62
C ARG A 11 -22.00 3.02 24.01
N ASP A 12 -21.82 4.04 23.19
CA ASP A 12 -20.92 5.16 23.51
C ASP A 12 -21.71 6.46 23.40
N HIS A 13 -21.38 7.41 24.25
CA HIS A 13 -22.28 8.47 24.67
C HIS A 13 -21.61 9.85 24.57
N ASP A 14 -21.19 10.24 23.37
CA ASP A 14 -21.10 11.66 23.06
C ASP A 14 -21.34 12.01 21.58
N ARG A 15 -21.79 13.24 21.32
CA ARG A 15 -22.29 13.68 20.01
C ARG A 15 -21.76 15.07 19.67
N LYS A 16 -21.26 15.20 18.43
CA LYS A 16 -20.89 16.43 17.69
C LYS A 16 -19.43 16.90 17.78
N CYS A 17 -18.61 16.42 16.84
CA CYS A 17 -18.02 17.30 15.82
C CYS A 17 -17.63 16.50 14.57
N GLY A 18 -18.39 16.63 13.48
CA GLY A 18 -18.05 15.95 12.23
C GLY A 18 -16.91 16.64 11.51
N LYS A 19 -15.72 16.01 11.46
CA LYS A 19 -14.60 16.31 10.51
C LYS A 19 -13.36 15.37 10.57
N LYS A 20 -13.40 14.24 11.29
CA LYS A 20 -12.24 13.34 11.47
C LYS A 20 -12.54 11.86 11.19
N GLU A 21 -13.28 11.55 10.11
CA GLU A 21 -13.62 10.15 9.79
C GLU A 21 -12.43 9.33 9.23
N PHE A 22 -11.48 9.97 8.55
CA PHE A 22 -10.41 9.27 7.81
C PHE A 22 -9.07 9.14 8.54
N PHE A 23 -8.84 9.88 9.63
CA PHE A 23 -7.51 10.05 10.23
C PHE A 23 -7.42 9.44 11.63
N VAL A 24 -6.19 9.08 12.02
CA VAL A 24 -5.82 8.65 13.37
C VAL A 24 -4.57 9.39 13.80
N ILE A 25 -4.42 9.54 15.11
CA ILE A 25 -3.16 9.90 15.74
C ILE A 25 -2.46 8.59 16.06
N GLU A 26 -1.37 8.29 15.37
CA GLU A 26 -0.53 7.12 15.62
C GLU A 26 0.75 7.54 16.36
N GLU A 27 1.04 6.75 17.40
CA GLU A 27 2.00 7.02 18.47
C GLU A 27 1.74 8.37 19.17
N ALA A 28 1.42 8.29 20.47
CA ALA A 28 1.23 9.45 21.34
C ALA A 28 2.44 9.67 22.22
N VAL A 29 3.01 10.84 22.04
CA VAL A 29 4.41 10.98 22.33
C VAL A 29 4.61 12.53 22.47
N PHE A 30 4.90 13.04 23.69
CA PHE A 30 4.93 14.46 24.15
C PHE A 30 5.96 14.76 25.31
N GLY A 31 6.87 15.75 25.21
CA GLY A 31 7.87 16.18 26.27
C GLY A 31 9.29 16.47 25.73
N LEU A 32 10.28 16.93 26.52
CA LEU A 32 11.71 17.08 26.13
C LEU A 32 12.66 16.39 27.13
N ASN A 33 13.71 15.71 26.64
CA ASN A 33 14.70 15.05 27.50
C ASN A 33 15.85 16.00 27.86
N ASN A 34 16.75 15.59 28.76
CA ASN A 34 17.89 16.41 29.21
C ASN A 34 18.87 16.80 28.09
N ALA A 35 18.74 16.23 26.89
CA ALA A 35 19.52 16.55 25.69
C ALA A 35 18.71 17.35 24.64
N GLY A 36 17.51 17.83 24.98
CA GLY A 36 16.67 18.65 24.09
C GLY A 36 15.99 17.89 22.95
N HIS A 37 16.09 16.56 22.90
CA HIS A 37 15.26 15.77 22.00
C HIS A 37 13.83 15.71 22.55
N PRO A 38 12.80 15.72 21.69
CA PRO A 38 11.46 15.38 22.13
C PRO A 38 11.54 14.03 22.82
N LEU A 39 11.14 13.96 24.10
CA LEU A 39 11.00 12.68 24.82
C LEU A 39 10.19 11.70 23.96
N LEU A 40 9.29 12.25 23.14
CA LEU A 40 7.99 11.70 22.84
C LEU A 40 7.48 12.75 21.73
N VAL A 41 7.39 12.40 20.40
CA VAL A 41 6.76 13.08 19.18
C VAL A 41 5.45 12.45 18.59
N LEU A 42 4.35 13.18 18.34
CA LEU A 42 3.08 12.67 17.72
C LEU A 42 3.03 12.64 16.16
N TYR A 43 2.42 11.61 15.54
CA TYR A 43 2.10 11.58 14.10
C TYR A 43 0.59 11.55 13.79
N PHE A 44 0.13 12.41 12.88
CA PHE A 44 -1.24 12.41 12.35
C PHE A 44 -1.26 11.71 10.98
N ARG A 45 -1.89 10.54 10.88
CA ARG A 45 -1.86 9.67 9.70
C ARG A 45 -3.25 9.33 9.17
N VAL A 46 -3.34 8.99 7.89
CA VAL A 46 -4.58 8.43 7.31
C VAL A 46 -4.82 7.04 7.91
N LYS A 47 -5.97 6.85 8.57
CA LYS A 47 -6.41 5.56 9.09
C LYS A 47 -7.11 4.72 8.02
N PHE A 48 -7.94 5.36 7.20
CA PHE A 48 -8.76 4.70 6.20
C PHE A 48 -8.51 5.30 4.82
N TYR A 49 -7.82 4.54 3.97
CA TYR A 49 -7.72 4.84 2.55
C TYR A 49 -9.04 4.45 1.85
N VAL A 50 -9.47 5.26 0.88
CA VAL A 50 -10.72 5.11 0.14
C VAL A 50 -10.49 4.86 -1.34
N ASP A 51 -11.34 4.02 -1.93
CA ASP A 51 -11.30 3.65 -3.34
C ASP A 51 -11.70 4.79 -4.30
N SER A 52 -12.38 5.83 -3.82
CA SER A 52 -12.76 7.00 -4.62
C SER A 52 -12.34 8.30 -3.93
N HIS A 53 -11.52 9.07 -4.65
CA HIS A 53 -11.08 10.42 -4.29
C HIS A 53 -12.26 11.42 -4.11
N LEU A 54 -13.41 11.17 -4.76
CA LEU A 54 -14.61 12.02 -4.67
C LEU A 54 -15.26 12.03 -3.28
N LEU A 55 -14.92 11.07 -2.42
CA LEU A 55 -15.31 11.07 -1.01
C LEU A 55 -14.57 12.16 -0.20
N ILE A 56 -13.41 12.63 -0.67
CA ILE A 56 -12.51 13.53 0.06
C ILE A 56 -12.81 15.00 -0.29
N ARG A 57 -14.03 15.43 0.07
CA ARG A 57 -14.58 16.74 -0.30
C ARG A 57 -13.97 17.91 0.48
N ASP A 58 -13.78 17.73 1.79
CA ASP A 58 -13.24 18.76 2.68
C ASP A 58 -11.77 19.11 2.34
N ARG A 59 -11.47 20.41 2.19
CA ARG A 59 -10.16 20.91 1.74
C ARG A 59 -9.01 20.47 2.66
N VAL A 60 -9.21 20.53 3.98
CA VAL A 60 -8.16 20.20 4.96
C VAL A 60 -7.89 18.70 4.94
N THR A 61 -8.97 17.91 4.91
CA THR A 61 -8.94 16.44 4.74
C THR A 61 -8.17 16.05 3.47
N ARG A 62 -8.50 16.68 2.33
CA ARG A 62 -7.84 16.43 1.04
C ARG A 62 -6.35 16.76 1.09
N GLN A 63 -5.96 17.89 1.67
CA GLN A 63 -4.57 18.29 1.79
C GLN A 63 -3.75 17.29 2.64
N HIS A 64 -4.28 16.83 3.79
CA HIS A 64 -3.57 15.85 4.62
C HIS A 64 -3.49 14.46 3.97
N TYR A 65 -4.53 14.04 3.26
CA TYR A 65 -4.54 12.77 2.52
C TYR A 65 -3.54 12.80 1.35
N TYR A 66 -3.44 13.93 0.64
CA TYR A 66 -2.42 14.19 -0.37
C TYR A 66 -1.00 14.11 0.21
N TYR A 67 -0.72 14.76 1.34
CA TYR A 67 0.61 14.68 1.96
C TYR A 67 0.95 13.26 2.42
N GLN A 68 -0.01 12.51 2.97
CA GLN A 68 0.22 11.10 3.34
C GLN A 68 0.54 10.25 2.10
N LEU A 69 -0.18 10.41 1.00
CA LEU A 69 0.12 9.68 -0.24
C LEU A 69 1.47 10.10 -0.84
N ARG A 70 1.86 11.37 -0.79
CA ARG A 70 3.22 11.79 -1.18
C ARG A 70 4.30 11.10 -0.36
N GLU A 71 4.15 11.05 0.96
CA GLU A 71 5.07 10.33 1.83
C GLU A 71 5.13 8.84 1.44
N ASN A 72 3.99 8.20 1.18
CA ASN A 72 3.91 6.80 0.78
C ASN A 72 4.57 6.53 -0.58
N VAL A 73 4.41 7.44 -1.55
CA VAL A 73 5.04 7.37 -2.88
C VAL A 73 6.56 7.37 -2.80
N LEU A 74 7.13 8.19 -1.92
CA LEU A 74 8.59 8.23 -1.69
C LEU A 74 9.09 7.01 -0.89
N ARG A 75 8.29 6.50 0.06
CA ARG A 75 8.72 5.46 1.02
C ARG A 75 8.44 4.01 0.59
N HIS A 76 7.46 3.73 -0.26
CA HIS A 76 6.96 2.36 -0.47
C HIS A 76 7.57 1.61 -1.67
N GLY A 77 8.59 2.16 -2.33
CA GLY A 77 9.27 1.51 -3.46
C GLY A 77 8.54 1.65 -4.80
N GLN A 78 8.66 0.65 -5.67
CA GLN A 78 8.14 0.67 -7.05
C GLN A 78 6.89 -0.21 -7.23
N PRO A 79 5.67 0.36 -7.15
CA PRO A 79 4.44 -0.24 -7.69
C PRO A 79 4.01 0.32 -9.06
N ALA A 80 4.69 1.34 -9.57
CA ALA A 80 4.23 2.12 -10.72
C ALA A 80 5.33 2.26 -11.79
N THR A 81 4.93 2.67 -13.00
CA THR A 81 5.86 3.00 -14.08
C THR A 81 6.58 4.31 -13.78
N GLU A 82 7.76 4.52 -14.40
CA GLU A 82 8.51 5.78 -14.32
C GLU A 82 7.60 6.98 -14.69
N GLU A 83 6.86 6.85 -15.79
CA GLU A 83 5.89 7.84 -16.27
C GLU A 83 4.86 8.24 -15.19
N SER A 84 4.36 7.29 -14.38
CA SER A 84 3.46 7.59 -13.27
C SER A 84 4.13 8.46 -12.20
N PHE A 85 5.42 8.26 -11.89
CA PHE A 85 6.15 9.13 -10.97
C PHE A 85 6.30 10.55 -11.53
N PHE A 86 6.56 10.70 -12.83
CA PHE A 86 6.60 12.00 -13.48
C PHE A 86 5.23 12.72 -13.44
N ARG A 87 4.12 12.01 -13.73
CA ARG A 87 2.76 12.58 -13.58
C ARG A 87 2.46 12.99 -12.14
N LEU A 88 2.79 12.15 -11.16
CA LEU A 88 2.63 12.46 -9.74
C LEU A 88 3.47 13.68 -9.33
N ALA A 89 4.74 13.75 -9.74
CA ALA A 89 5.60 14.89 -9.47
C ALA A 89 5.06 16.19 -10.08
N ALA A 90 4.53 16.15 -11.31
CA ALA A 90 3.98 17.33 -11.97
C ALA A 90 2.72 17.85 -11.27
N LEU A 91 1.82 16.94 -10.88
CA LEU A 91 0.64 17.26 -10.06
C LEU A 91 1.02 17.82 -8.69
N ALA A 92 2.10 17.33 -8.07
CA ALA A 92 2.59 17.82 -6.80
C ALA A 92 3.22 19.23 -6.91
N LEU A 93 4.01 19.50 -7.96
CA LEU A 93 4.51 20.84 -8.24
C LEU A 93 3.36 21.84 -8.44
N GLN A 94 2.37 21.50 -9.28
CA GLN A 94 1.19 22.35 -9.50
C GLN A 94 0.37 22.56 -8.20
N ALA A 95 0.30 21.55 -7.33
CA ALA A 95 -0.38 21.67 -6.04
C ALA A 95 0.31 22.64 -5.07
N GLU A 96 1.64 22.74 -5.11
CA GLU A 96 2.44 23.45 -4.10
C GLU A 96 3.00 24.79 -4.56
N LEU A 97 3.31 24.93 -5.85
CA LEU A 97 3.86 26.14 -6.46
C LEU A 97 2.82 26.91 -7.29
N GLY A 98 1.72 26.25 -7.69
CA GLY A 98 0.76 26.79 -8.64
C GLY A 98 1.29 26.76 -10.08
N ASP A 99 0.69 27.55 -10.96
CA ASP A 99 1.04 27.57 -12.39
C ASP A 99 2.54 27.83 -12.64
N TYR A 100 3.11 27.07 -13.59
CA TYR A 100 4.49 27.27 -14.02
C TYR A 100 4.72 28.66 -14.66
N ASP A 101 5.48 29.51 -13.97
CA ASP A 101 6.00 30.81 -14.44
C ASP A 101 7.50 30.69 -14.77
N PRO A 102 7.94 30.82 -16.05
CA PRO A 102 9.36 30.73 -16.44
C PRO A 102 10.29 31.71 -15.73
N GLU A 103 9.80 32.88 -15.30
CA GLU A 103 10.62 33.89 -14.65
C GLU A 103 10.90 33.56 -13.18
N ARG A 104 9.94 32.89 -12.51
CA ARG A 104 10.05 32.43 -11.11
C ARG A 104 10.68 31.05 -11.02
N HIS A 105 10.31 30.15 -11.91
CA HIS A 105 10.71 28.74 -11.92
C HIS A 105 11.90 28.50 -12.85
N ARG A 106 12.99 29.23 -12.59
CA ARG A 106 14.28 29.06 -13.28
C ARG A 106 14.96 27.74 -12.84
N ALA A 107 16.16 27.47 -13.34
CA ALA A 107 16.89 26.23 -13.04
C ALA A 107 16.93 25.93 -11.52
N ALA A 108 16.69 24.67 -11.16
CA ALA A 108 16.59 24.16 -9.78
C ALA A 108 15.47 24.78 -8.89
N TYR A 109 14.33 25.17 -9.47
CA TYR A 109 13.16 25.66 -8.70
C TYR A 109 12.49 24.62 -7.78
N PHE A 110 12.87 23.35 -7.85
CA PHE A 110 12.38 22.27 -6.99
C PHE A 110 13.51 21.29 -6.66
N ASP A 111 13.46 20.70 -5.46
CA ASP A 111 14.37 19.63 -5.05
C ASP A 111 13.83 18.28 -5.51
N THR A 112 14.53 17.63 -6.45
CA THR A 112 14.16 16.32 -7.00
C THR A 112 13.92 15.24 -5.94
N GLN A 113 14.63 15.25 -4.81
CA GLN A 113 14.50 14.24 -3.76
C GLN A 113 13.18 14.36 -2.98
N LEU A 114 12.51 15.52 -3.04
CA LEU A 114 11.20 15.70 -2.44
C LEU A 114 10.05 15.20 -3.33
N TYR A 115 10.28 15.04 -4.64
CA TYR A 115 9.22 14.66 -5.60
C TYR A 115 9.41 13.25 -6.17
N PHE A 116 10.62 12.69 -6.14
CA PHE A 116 10.95 11.38 -6.68
C PHE A 116 11.64 10.48 -5.65
N PRO A 117 11.33 9.18 -5.61
CA PRO A 117 12.14 8.21 -4.88
C PRO A 117 13.57 8.19 -5.39
N GLN A 118 14.53 7.95 -4.49
CA GLN A 118 15.97 7.90 -4.83
C GLN A 118 16.28 6.95 -6.01
N TRP A 119 15.64 5.78 -6.07
CA TRP A 119 15.86 4.80 -7.13
C TRP A 119 15.41 5.29 -8.53
N ILE A 120 14.43 6.21 -8.62
CA ILE A 120 14.10 6.88 -9.90
C ILE A 120 15.26 7.80 -10.32
N LEU A 121 15.80 8.57 -9.37
CA LEU A 121 16.89 9.52 -9.65
C LEU A 121 18.19 8.79 -10.06
N GLU A 122 18.46 7.62 -9.47
CA GLU A 122 19.58 6.74 -9.83
C GLU A 122 19.39 6.07 -11.20
N ARG A 123 18.14 5.73 -11.58
CA ARG A 123 17.81 5.02 -12.82
C ARG A 123 17.64 5.93 -14.04
N VAL A 124 17.01 7.09 -13.85
CA VAL A 124 16.65 8.04 -14.92
C VAL A 124 17.67 9.19 -15.01
N GLY A 125 18.36 9.52 -13.92
CA GLY A 125 19.29 10.63 -13.82
C GLY A 125 18.60 11.94 -13.41
N VAL A 126 19.23 12.67 -12.48
CA VAL A 126 18.74 13.96 -11.95
C VAL A 126 18.60 15.00 -13.06
N ASP A 127 19.56 15.07 -14.00
CA ASP A 127 19.55 16.04 -15.09
C ASP A 127 18.32 15.86 -16.02
N TYR A 128 17.97 14.61 -16.34
CA TYR A 128 16.79 14.31 -17.14
C TYR A 128 15.50 14.74 -16.42
N VAL A 129 15.41 14.49 -15.11
CA VAL A 129 14.27 14.96 -14.29
C VAL A 129 14.18 16.49 -14.33
N VAL A 130 15.26 17.21 -14.06
CA VAL A 130 15.28 18.68 -14.05
C VAL A 130 14.96 19.27 -15.44
N GLN A 131 15.39 18.62 -16.52
CA GLN A 131 15.13 19.06 -17.89
C GLN A 131 13.67 18.84 -18.33
N ASN A 132 13.04 17.73 -17.96
CA ASN A 132 11.70 17.35 -18.46
C ASN A 132 10.55 17.84 -17.56
N MET A 133 10.75 17.91 -16.24
CA MET A 133 9.70 18.35 -15.29
C MET A 133 9.07 19.73 -15.58
N PRO A 134 9.79 20.77 -16.05
CA PRO A 134 9.18 22.05 -16.39
C PRO A 134 8.10 21.95 -17.47
N ALA A 135 8.26 21.06 -18.45
CA ALA A 135 7.27 20.84 -19.50
C ALA A 135 6.00 20.22 -18.92
N MET A 136 6.14 19.15 -18.13
CA MET A 136 5.01 18.43 -17.53
C MET A 136 4.26 19.27 -16.48
N HIS A 137 4.98 20.11 -15.72
CA HIS A 137 4.38 21.06 -14.80
C HIS A 137 3.51 22.10 -15.55
N ARG A 138 3.99 22.61 -16.69
CA ARG A 138 3.23 23.54 -17.55
C ARG A 138 1.96 22.90 -18.15
N ASP A 139 1.95 21.60 -18.41
CA ASP A 139 0.77 20.89 -18.94
C ASP A 139 -0.39 20.83 -17.92
N HIS A 140 -0.13 21.15 -16.66
CA HIS A 140 -1.11 21.26 -15.57
C HIS A 140 -1.56 22.70 -15.26
N ARG A 141 -1.18 23.67 -16.09
CA ARG A 141 -1.58 25.08 -15.96
C ARG A 141 -3.10 25.25 -15.81
N CYS A 142 -3.50 26.24 -15.03
CA CYS A 142 -4.88 26.55 -14.61
C CYS A 142 -5.53 25.52 -13.69
N LEU A 143 -4.88 24.39 -13.34
CA LEU A 143 -5.38 23.51 -12.28
C LEU A 143 -5.18 24.18 -10.92
N SER A 144 -6.29 24.43 -10.21
CA SER A 144 -6.23 24.90 -8.82
C SER A 144 -5.46 23.91 -7.94
N THR A 145 -4.79 24.39 -6.88
CA THR A 145 -4.17 23.54 -5.84
C THR A 145 -5.12 22.43 -5.37
N GLY A 146 -6.41 22.74 -5.19
CA GLY A 146 -7.40 21.77 -4.75
C GLY A 146 -7.67 20.67 -5.78
N SER A 147 -7.66 21.00 -7.07
CA SER A 147 -7.82 20.08 -8.19
C SER A 147 -6.58 19.23 -8.41
N ALA A 148 -5.39 19.84 -8.36
CA ALA A 148 -4.10 19.15 -8.47
C ALA A 148 -3.91 18.12 -7.34
N GLN A 149 -4.22 18.48 -6.08
CA GLN A 149 -4.27 17.53 -4.97
C GLN A 149 -5.26 16.38 -5.21
N LEU A 150 -6.46 16.67 -5.74
CA LEU A 150 -7.47 15.65 -5.99
C LEU A 150 -7.04 14.66 -7.09
N LEU A 151 -6.43 15.16 -8.17
CA LEU A 151 -5.88 14.35 -9.25
C LEU A 151 -4.66 13.53 -8.79
N TYR A 152 -3.78 14.09 -7.96
CA TYR A 152 -2.68 13.35 -7.34
C TYR A 152 -3.22 12.17 -6.52
N ILE A 153 -4.26 12.42 -5.70
CA ILE A 153 -4.91 11.37 -4.91
C ILE A 153 -5.54 10.30 -5.80
N LYS A 154 -6.19 10.68 -6.90
CA LYS A 154 -6.75 9.74 -7.89
C LYS A 154 -5.65 8.84 -8.47
N GLU A 155 -4.57 9.44 -8.98
CA GLU A 155 -3.46 8.73 -9.61
C GLU A 155 -2.76 7.79 -8.62
N ALA A 156 -2.39 8.29 -7.43
CA ALA A 156 -1.70 7.52 -6.39
C ALA A 156 -2.60 6.52 -5.63
N SER A 157 -3.94 6.56 -5.83
CA SER A 157 -4.86 5.54 -5.31
C SER A 157 -5.30 4.54 -6.41
N SER A 158 -4.68 4.60 -7.60
CA SER A 158 -4.98 3.69 -8.72
C SER A 158 -4.81 2.23 -8.31
N GLY A 159 -5.72 1.36 -8.79
CA GLY A 159 -5.89 0.01 -8.26
C GLY A 159 -4.67 -0.92 -8.33
N HIS A 160 -3.70 -0.63 -9.20
CA HIS A 160 -2.42 -1.33 -9.36
C HIS A 160 -1.31 -0.83 -8.42
N THR A 161 -1.55 0.24 -7.67
CA THR A 161 -0.56 0.85 -6.76
C THR A 161 -0.81 0.47 -5.31
N HIS A 162 0.26 0.40 -4.50
CA HIS A 162 0.16 0.14 -3.06
C HIS A 162 0.29 1.38 -2.17
N TYR A 163 0.28 2.59 -2.73
CA TYR A 163 0.43 3.82 -1.93
C TYR A 163 -0.80 4.11 -1.05
N GLY A 164 -1.99 3.67 -1.49
CA GLY A 164 -3.23 3.75 -0.72
C GLY A 164 -3.47 2.57 0.24
N LEU A 165 -2.42 1.87 0.68
CA LEU A 165 -2.51 0.72 1.58
C LEU A 165 -1.65 0.94 2.84
N HIS A 166 -2.05 0.34 3.96
CA HIS A 166 -1.15 0.19 5.11
C HIS A 166 -0.23 -1.01 4.91
N LEU A 167 1.04 -0.78 4.63
CA LEU A 167 2.03 -1.83 4.37
C LEU A 167 2.77 -2.28 5.64
N TYR A 168 2.74 -3.58 5.92
CA TYR A 168 3.43 -4.20 7.05
C TYR A 168 4.31 -5.37 6.62
N ARG A 169 5.61 -5.26 6.90
CA ARG A 169 6.58 -6.34 6.71
C ARG A 169 6.33 -7.52 7.67
N LEU A 170 6.24 -8.72 7.11
CA LEU A 170 6.06 -10.04 7.76
C LEU A 170 7.08 -11.06 7.19
N ARG A 171 7.08 -12.29 7.72
CA ARG A 171 7.89 -13.42 7.22
C ARG A 171 6.99 -14.56 6.75
N SER A 172 7.32 -15.21 5.62
CA SER A 172 6.55 -16.35 5.08
C SER A 172 6.87 -17.71 5.72
N SER A 173 7.94 -17.80 6.52
CA SER A 173 8.36 -19.06 7.15
C SER A 173 8.77 -18.86 8.61
N LYS A 174 8.53 -19.90 9.41
CA LYS A 174 8.94 -20.01 10.81
C LYS A 174 10.39 -20.51 10.88
N LYS A 175 11.36 -19.71 10.42
CA LYS A 175 12.77 -19.97 10.79
C LYS A 175 12.86 -19.92 12.31
N SER A 176 13.33 -21.00 12.92
CA SER A 176 13.76 -21.01 14.32
C SER A 176 14.89 -19.99 14.49
N ASP A 177 14.89 -19.28 15.60
CA ASP A 177 15.93 -18.30 15.93
C ASP A 177 17.21 -19.01 16.46
N ASP A 178 17.59 -20.13 15.83
CA ASP A 178 18.76 -20.98 16.15
C ASP A 178 19.71 -21.05 14.95
N HIS A 179 20.70 -20.15 14.91
CA HIS A 179 21.88 -20.25 14.03
C HIS A 179 23.14 -19.94 14.83
N ASN A 180 23.72 -20.98 15.45
CA ASN A 180 25.16 -21.03 15.67
C ASN A 180 25.63 -22.49 15.62
N GLN A 181 26.80 -22.73 15.03
CA GLN A 181 27.37 -24.04 14.67
C GLN A 181 26.51 -24.82 13.65
N GLN A 182 26.94 -25.09 12.42
CA GLN A 182 28.26 -25.59 12.05
C GLN A 182 28.51 -25.40 10.54
N GLN A 183 29.50 -24.58 10.17
CA GLN A 183 30.12 -24.68 8.84
C GLN A 183 31.36 -25.58 8.96
N LEU A 184 31.44 -26.61 8.11
CA LEU A 184 32.55 -26.89 7.18
C LEU A 184 32.41 -28.33 6.67
N GLN A 185 32.18 -28.50 5.37
CA GLN A 185 33.05 -29.32 4.51
C GLN A 185 32.69 -29.14 3.03
N LEU A 186 33.71 -28.87 2.22
CA LEU A 186 33.63 -28.80 0.75
C LEU A 186 33.46 -30.21 0.16
N ARG A 187 32.76 -30.31 -0.98
CA ARG A 187 33.31 -30.88 -2.24
C ARG A 187 32.36 -30.74 -3.43
N THR A 188 32.95 -30.42 -4.57
CA THR A 188 32.42 -30.44 -5.95
C THR A 188 33.13 -31.59 -6.73
N PRO A 189 32.91 -31.80 -8.05
CA PRO A 189 31.66 -32.04 -8.79
C PRO A 189 31.77 -33.28 -9.76
N LEU A 190 30.89 -33.37 -10.77
CA LEU A 190 30.85 -34.34 -11.92
C LEU A 190 30.21 -35.71 -11.59
N ASP A 191 29.40 -36.34 -12.47
CA ASP A 191 29.68 -36.58 -13.89
C ASP A 191 28.46 -36.74 -14.84
N ARG A 192 28.74 -37.00 -16.13
CA ARG A 192 27.89 -36.99 -17.34
C ARG A 192 26.67 -37.93 -17.35
N THR A 193 25.65 -37.62 -18.17
CA THR A 193 25.43 -38.19 -19.54
C THR A 193 24.16 -37.64 -20.22
N ALA A 194 24.09 -37.76 -21.55
CA ALA A 194 23.01 -37.21 -22.38
C ALA A 194 22.12 -38.32 -22.98
N SER A 195 20.85 -37.99 -23.28
CA SER A 195 20.10 -38.61 -24.38
C SER A 195 18.94 -37.73 -24.84
N GLN A 196 18.60 -37.79 -26.12
CA GLN A 196 17.61 -36.95 -26.79
C GLN A 196 16.28 -37.68 -27.02
N ARG A 197 15.17 -36.93 -27.12
CA ARG A 197 14.21 -36.97 -28.24
C ARG A 197 13.14 -35.87 -28.08
N PRO A 198 12.73 -35.17 -29.16
CA PRO A 198 11.58 -34.27 -29.14
C PRO A 198 10.31 -34.99 -29.63
N CYS A 199 9.17 -34.72 -28.99
CA CYS A 199 7.84 -35.04 -29.53
C CYS A 199 6.90 -33.85 -29.32
N SER A 200 6.17 -33.49 -30.37
CA SER A 200 5.24 -32.36 -30.44
C SER A 200 3.79 -32.83 -30.29
N ALA A 201 2.97 -32.14 -29.49
CA ALA A 201 1.57 -31.80 -29.82
C ALA A 201 0.86 -31.02 -28.67
N ASN A 202 0.79 -29.70 -28.83
CA ASN A 202 -0.43 -28.87 -28.77
C ASN A 202 -1.63 -29.32 -27.88
N GLU A 203 -1.83 -28.68 -26.72
CA GLU A 203 -3.15 -28.54 -26.04
C GLU A 203 -3.33 -27.15 -25.40
N ASN A 204 -4.58 -26.73 -25.18
CA ASN A 204 -4.99 -25.34 -24.88
C ASN A 204 -4.53 -24.77 -23.52
N PRO A 205 -4.33 -23.44 -23.40
CA PRO A 205 -4.01 -22.77 -22.15
C PRO A 205 -5.25 -22.60 -21.26
N THR A 206 -5.62 -23.63 -20.50
CA THR A 206 -6.54 -23.46 -19.38
C THR A 206 -5.77 -22.92 -18.17
N ILE A 207 -6.03 -21.67 -17.80
CA ILE A 207 -5.38 -21.01 -16.66
C ILE A 207 -5.86 -21.66 -15.34
N GLN A 208 -5.17 -22.70 -14.89
CA GLN A 208 -5.16 -23.12 -13.50
C GLN A 208 -3.87 -22.65 -12.86
N GLN A 209 -3.97 -21.64 -11.99
CA GLN A 209 -2.83 -21.20 -11.17
C GLN A 209 -2.41 -22.33 -10.23
N GLN A 210 -1.37 -23.06 -10.63
CA GLN A 210 -0.61 -23.94 -9.77
C GLN A 210 0.15 -23.08 -8.75
N LEU A 211 -0.51 -22.78 -7.63
CA LEU A 211 0.16 -22.33 -6.41
C LEU A 211 1.03 -23.47 -5.90
N HIS A 212 2.25 -23.55 -6.41
CA HIS A 212 3.25 -24.51 -5.99
C HIS A 212 3.86 -24.00 -4.67
N ASP A 213 3.61 -24.72 -3.57
CA ASP A 213 4.15 -24.40 -2.25
C ASP A 213 5.66 -24.69 -2.19
N GLN A 214 6.45 -23.80 -2.80
CA GLN A 214 7.89 -23.74 -2.59
C GLN A 214 8.18 -22.99 -1.27
N PRO A 215 9.02 -23.53 -0.38
CA PRO A 215 9.33 -22.92 0.91
C PRO A 215 10.32 -21.75 0.74
N HIS A 216 9.87 -20.67 0.12
CA HIS A 216 10.64 -19.44 0.01
C HIS A 216 10.90 -18.87 1.41
N THR A 217 12.18 -18.59 1.70
CA THR A 217 12.60 -17.90 2.93
C THR A 217 12.36 -16.39 2.83
N GLY A 218 11.15 -16.01 2.41
CA GLY A 218 10.80 -14.66 1.98
C GLY A 218 10.37 -13.74 3.13
N THR A 219 10.87 -12.52 3.07
CA THR A 219 10.17 -11.34 3.58
C THR A 219 8.94 -11.13 2.70
N VAL A 220 7.78 -10.90 3.31
CA VAL A 220 6.55 -10.57 2.58
C VAL A 220 5.93 -9.31 3.16
N TRP A 221 5.18 -8.58 2.36
CA TRP A 221 4.50 -7.36 2.78
C TRP A 221 2.99 -7.57 2.75
N LEU A 222 2.33 -7.28 3.87
CA LEU A 222 0.88 -7.33 4.00
C LEU A 222 0.33 -5.90 3.90
N GLY A 223 -0.46 -5.63 2.87
CA GLY A 223 -1.20 -4.39 2.64
C GLY A 223 -2.63 -4.50 3.14
N ILE A 224 -3.13 -3.51 3.87
CA ILE A 224 -4.54 -3.43 4.32
C ILE A 224 -5.20 -2.18 3.73
N CYS A 225 -6.38 -2.33 3.13
CA CYS A 225 -7.15 -1.21 2.56
C CYS A 225 -8.68 -1.44 2.57
N GLY A 226 -9.44 -0.47 2.05
CA GLY A 226 -10.90 -0.55 1.93
C GLY A 226 -11.41 -1.78 1.16
N ARG A 227 -10.64 -2.30 0.19
CA ARG A 227 -11.00 -3.46 -0.64
C ARG A 227 -10.75 -4.81 0.04
N GLY A 228 -9.70 -4.92 0.84
CA GLY A 228 -9.24 -6.19 1.40
C GLY A 228 -7.82 -6.17 1.96
N ILE A 229 -7.19 -7.34 1.93
CA ILE A 229 -5.79 -7.56 2.28
C ILE A 229 -5.04 -8.02 1.04
N ASP A 230 -3.93 -7.35 0.71
CA ASP A 230 -3.02 -7.75 -0.36
C ASP A 230 -1.71 -8.28 0.24
N ILE A 231 -1.17 -9.36 -0.32
CA ILE A 231 0.13 -9.93 0.04
C ILE A 231 1.08 -9.73 -1.13
N TYR A 232 2.20 -9.07 -0.85
CA TYR A 232 3.27 -8.84 -1.82
C TYR A 232 4.50 -9.66 -1.46
N GLU A 233 5.17 -10.18 -2.48
CA GLU A 233 6.53 -10.68 -2.40
C GLU A 233 7.50 -9.58 -2.87
N GLU A 234 8.70 -9.57 -2.30
CA GLU A 234 9.74 -8.58 -2.61
C GLU A 234 10.78 -9.29 -3.49
N GLU A 235 10.74 -9.00 -4.79
CA GLU A 235 11.64 -9.61 -5.80
C GLU A 235 13.02 -8.95 -5.73
N ASP A 236 13.02 -7.62 -5.77
CA ASP A 236 14.20 -6.75 -5.70
C ASP A 236 14.06 -5.76 -4.53
N SER A 237 15.12 -5.01 -4.22
CA SER A 237 15.14 -3.96 -3.19
C SER A 237 14.04 -2.88 -3.32
N PHE A 238 13.42 -2.76 -4.51
CA PHE A 238 12.42 -1.72 -4.81
C PHE A 238 11.08 -2.30 -5.29
N THR A 239 11.08 -3.43 -5.99
CA THR A 239 9.91 -4.01 -6.67
C THR A 239 9.11 -4.93 -5.75
N LYS A 240 7.78 -4.79 -5.74
CA LYS A 240 6.85 -5.63 -4.96
C LYS A 240 5.76 -6.17 -5.87
N THR A 241 5.67 -7.49 -5.99
CA THR A 241 4.68 -8.15 -6.85
C THR A 241 3.56 -8.78 -6.02
N VAL A 242 2.32 -8.68 -6.50
CA VAL A 242 1.14 -9.19 -5.79
C VAL A 242 1.13 -10.71 -5.87
N ARG A 243 1.31 -11.37 -4.72
CA ARG A 243 1.27 -12.83 -4.57
C ARG A 243 -0.16 -13.34 -4.30
N ALA A 244 -0.95 -12.59 -3.55
CA ALA A 244 -2.34 -12.95 -3.24
C ALA A 244 -3.17 -11.72 -2.85
N THR A 245 -4.43 -11.68 -3.26
CA THR A 245 -5.41 -10.66 -2.89
C THR A 245 -6.61 -11.31 -2.20
N PHE A 246 -6.95 -10.82 -1.01
CA PHE A 246 -8.07 -11.28 -0.21
C PHE A 246 -9.09 -10.15 -0.04
N GLN A 247 -10.09 -10.11 -0.91
CA GLN A 247 -11.23 -9.19 -0.76
C GLN A 247 -12.00 -9.51 0.51
N TRP A 248 -12.51 -8.48 1.22
CA TRP A 248 -13.21 -8.67 2.49
C TRP A 248 -14.32 -9.75 2.50
N PRO A 249 -15.23 -9.84 1.49
CA PRO A 249 -16.27 -10.88 1.47
C PRO A 249 -15.73 -12.31 1.37
N ASN A 250 -14.50 -12.47 0.86
CA ASN A 250 -13.87 -13.76 0.60
C ASN A 250 -12.98 -14.22 1.77
N ILE A 251 -12.90 -13.47 2.86
CA ILE A 251 -12.15 -13.83 4.08
C ILE A 251 -13.10 -14.47 5.09
N GLY A 252 -12.96 -15.78 5.31
CA GLY A 252 -13.78 -16.54 6.25
C GLY A 252 -13.29 -16.45 7.69
N LYS A 253 -11.98 -16.30 7.92
CA LYS A 253 -11.40 -16.11 9.26
C LYS A 253 -10.06 -15.37 9.20
N LEU A 254 -9.88 -14.42 10.10
CA LEU A 254 -8.59 -13.85 10.49
C LEU A 254 -8.34 -14.20 11.96
N CYS A 255 -7.15 -14.71 12.27
CA CYS A 255 -6.73 -14.93 13.65
C CYS A 255 -5.22 -14.82 13.78
N PHE A 256 -4.75 -14.64 15.02
CA PHE A 256 -3.33 -14.73 15.32
C PHE A 256 -3.08 -15.56 16.59
N GLU A 257 -1.88 -16.09 16.71
CA GLU A 257 -1.37 -16.82 17.87
C GLU A 257 0.06 -16.35 18.12
N ARG A 258 0.26 -15.50 19.14
CA ARG A 258 1.55 -14.82 19.38
C ARG A 258 2.00 -14.08 18.11
N LYS A 259 3.15 -14.46 17.53
CA LYS A 259 3.69 -13.87 16.31
C LYS A 259 3.10 -14.44 15.01
N LYS A 260 2.28 -15.49 15.08
CA LYS A 260 1.71 -16.17 13.92
C LYS A 260 0.40 -15.51 13.52
N PHE A 261 0.27 -15.04 12.30
CA PHE A 261 -0.95 -14.43 11.74
C PHE A 261 -1.50 -15.34 10.64
N GLU A 262 -2.77 -15.72 10.73
CA GLU A 262 -3.41 -16.69 9.84
C GLU A 262 -4.61 -16.06 9.10
N ILE A 263 -4.63 -16.20 7.78
CA ILE A 263 -5.72 -15.80 6.89
C ILE A 263 -6.36 -17.06 6.29
N ARG A 264 -7.68 -17.19 6.41
CA ARG A 264 -8.48 -18.27 5.81
C ARG A 264 -9.51 -17.67 4.86
N ALA A 265 -9.46 -18.08 3.59
CA ALA A 265 -10.47 -17.73 2.61
C ALA A 265 -11.78 -18.54 2.82
N VAL A 266 -12.91 -17.98 2.43
CA VAL A 266 -14.22 -18.67 2.41
C VAL A 266 -14.14 -19.87 1.44
N GLY A 267 -14.81 -20.97 1.78
CA GLY A 267 -14.87 -22.18 0.94
C GLY A 267 -13.58 -23.01 0.87
N CYS A 268 -12.47 -22.55 1.45
CA CYS A 268 -11.22 -23.32 1.49
C CYS A 268 -11.20 -24.32 2.66
N PRO A 269 -10.72 -25.58 2.45
CA PRO A 269 -10.49 -26.53 3.54
C PRO A 269 -9.53 -25.98 4.61
N GLU A 270 -9.62 -26.47 5.85
CA GLU A 270 -8.79 -25.96 6.97
C GLU A 270 -7.26 -26.07 6.73
N SER A 271 -6.84 -26.99 5.86
CA SER A 271 -5.46 -27.15 5.41
C SER A 271 -4.93 -25.99 4.57
N ARG A 272 -5.81 -25.28 3.83
CA ARG A 272 -5.42 -24.21 2.90
C ARG A 272 -5.53 -22.83 3.57
N LYS A 273 -4.68 -22.62 4.57
CA LYS A 273 -4.57 -21.35 5.33
C LYS A 273 -3.24 -20.65 5.04
N PHE A 274 -3.30 -19.34 4.84
CA PHE A 274 -2.10 -18.52 4.63
C PHE A 274 -1.55 -18.11 5.99
N THR A 275 -0.31 -18.51 6.29
CA THR A 275 0.32 -18.30 7.59
C THR A 275 1.55 -17.41 7.45
N TYR A 276 1.55 -16.28 8.14
CA TYR A 276 2.64 -15.31 8.15
C TYR A 276 3.12 -15.03 9.57
N TYR A 277 4.33 -14.49 9.72
CA TYR A 277 4.92 -14.22 11.03
C TYR A 277 5.30 -12.75 11.21
N THR A 278 4.80 -12.13 12.27
CA THR A 278 5.13 -10.77 12.73
C THR A 278 6.44 -10.75 13.53
N SER A 279 6.91 -9.56 13.87
CA SER A 279 8.03 -9.34 14.80
C SER A 279 7.64 -9.53 16.27
N SER A 280 6.43 -9.13 16.65
CA SER A 280 5.90 -9.14 18.02
C SER A 280 4.41 -9.50 18.06
N ASP A 281 3.96 -9.98 19.22
CA ASP A 281 2.54 -10.27 19.49
C ASP A 281 1.66 -9.00 19.37
N ASP A 282 2.18 -7.85 19.79
CA ASP A 282 1.46 -6.58 19.68
C ASP A 282 1.29 -6.12 18.22
N LYS A 283 2.25 -6.43 17.34
CA LYS A 283 2.06 -6.23 15.90
C LYS A 283 0.94 -7.14 15.37
N SER A 284 0.84 -8.38 15.83
CA SER A 284 -0.26 -9.28 15.46
C SER A 284 -1.63 -8.77 15.92
N LYS A 285 -1.72 -8.28 17.17
CA LYS A 285 -2.92 -7.62 17.72
C LYS A 285 -3.32 -6.40 16.91
N HIS A 286 -2.37 -5.51 16.62
CA HIS A 286 -2.60 -4.30 15.82
C HIS A 286 -3.10 -4.62 14.42
N LEU A 287 -2.49 -5.59 13.73
CA LEU A 287 -2.93 -6.02 12.41
C LEU A 287 -4.37 -6.56 12.43
N LEU A 288 -4.72 -7.41 13.40
CA LEU A 288 -6.10 -7.92 13.51
C LEU A 288 -7.10 -6.78 13.83
N TYR A 289 -6.73 -5.85 14.71
CA TYR A 289 -7.52 -4.67 15.01
C TYR A 289 -7.73 -3.80 13.76
N LEU A 290 -6.66 -3.51 13.01
CA LEU A 290 -6.68 -2.68 11.81
C LEU A 290 -7.53 -3.32 10.71
N CYS A 291 -7.39 -4.62 10.46
CA CYS A 291 -8.28 -5.35 9.55
C CYS A 291 -9.74 -5.25 9.98
N ARG A 292 -10.04 -5.45 11.27
CA ARG A 292 -11.41 -5.36 11.80
C ARG A 292 -12.02 -3.98 11.56
N VAL A 293 -11.33 -2.90 11.92
CA VAL A 293 -11.88 -1.54 11.78
C VAL A 293 -11.92 -1.08 10.32
N THR A 294 -10.98 -1.51 9.47
CA THR A 294 -10.98 -1.21 8.03
C THR A 294 -12.12 -1.92 7.31
N HIS A 295 -12.41 -3.18 7.68
CA HIS A 295 -13.58 -3.90 7.17
C HIS A 295 -14.91 -3.26 7.63
N GLN A 296 -15.03 -2.90 8.90
CA GLN A 296 -16.21 -2.18 9.41
C GLN A 296 -16.44 -0.85 8.67
N PHE A 297 -15.36 -0.11 8.41
CA PHE A 297 -15.39 1.12 7.64
C PHE A 297 -15.79 0.89 6.18
N SER A 298 -15.23 -0.12 5.50
CA SER A 298 -15.56 -0.40 4.10
C SER A 298 -17.02 -0.82 3.94
N MET A 299 -17.55 -1.67 4.82
CA MET A 299 -18.98 -2.00 4.86
C MET A 299 -19.86 -0.75 5.04
N ALA A 300 -19.50 0.17 5.95
CA ALA A 300 -20.25 1.40 6.16
C ALA A 300 -20.20 2.38 4.96
N MET A 301 -19.15 2.30 4.14
CA MET A 301 -18.95 3.17 2.97
C MET A 301 -19.49 2.58 1.66
N GLN A 302 -19.79 1.28 1.60
CA GLN A 302 -20.33 0.61 0.40
C GLN A 302 -21.52 1.35 -0.26
N PRO A 303 -22.55 1.82 0.47
CA PRO A 303 -23.69 2.51 -0.15
C PRO A 303 -23.27 3.79 -0.88
N LYS A 304 -22.42 4.61 -0.24
CA LYS A 304 -21.90 5.87 -0.82
C LYS A 304 -21.01 5.61 -2.04
N LEU A 305 -20.21 4.55 -2.01
CA LEU A 305 -19.37 4.14 -3.15
C LEU A 305 -20.22 3.62 -4.32
N ALA A 306 -21.29 2.90 -4.05
CA ALA A 306 -22.22 2.43 -5.09
C ALA A 306 -23.01 3.59 -5.73
N GLU A 307 -23.41 4.59 -4.94
CA GLU A 307 -24.03 5.82 -5.43
C GLU A 307 -23.07 6.62 -6.33
N LEU A 308 -21.82 6.82 -5.91
CA LEU A 308 -20.83 7.54 -6.72
C LEU A 308 -20.55 6.84 -8.06
N ARG A 309 -20.44 5.51 -8.09
CA ARG A 309 -20.22 4.76 -9.35
C ARG A 309 -21.36 4.96 -10.35
N LYS A 310 -22.62 4.96 -9.88
CA LYS A 310 -23.77 5.25 -10.76
C LYS A 310 -23.72 6.66 -11.34
N LEU A 311 -23.36 7.65 -10.53
CA LEU A 311 -23.21 9.03 -11.00
C LEU A 311 -22.04 9.21 -11.99
N GLU A 312 -20.98 8.41 -11.85
CA GLU A 312 -19.88 8.35 -12.82
C GLU A 312 -20.30 7.65 -14.14
N GLU A 313 -21.21 6.65 -14.08
CA GLU A 313 -21.77 5.94 -15.23
C GLU A 313 -22.88 6.74 -15.96
N GLU A 314 -23.68 7.52 -15.24
CA GLU A 314 -24.77 8.36 -15.79
C GLU A 314 -24.29 9.70 -16.39
N GLY A 315 -23.06 10.11 -16.07
CA GLY A 315 -22.47 11.39 -16.48
C GLY A 315 -21.53 11.32 -17.69
N ASN A 316 -21.52 10.21 -18.43
CA ASN A 316 -20.53 9.88 -19.46
C ASN A 316 -21.16 9.30 -20.75
#